data_AF-A0A9E1HYK3-F1
#
_entry.id   AF-A0A9E1HYK3-F1
#
_cell.length_a   1.000
_cell.length_b   1.000
_cell.length_c   1.000
_cell.angle_alpha   90.00
_cell.angle_beta   90.00
_cell.angle_gamma   90.00
#
_symmetry.space_group_name_H-M   'P 1'
#
loop_
_entity.id
_entity.type
_entity.pdbx_description
1 polymer ?
#
loop_
_entity_poly.entity_id
_entity_poly.type
_entity_poly.pdbx_seq_one_letter_code
_entity_poly.pdbx_strand_id
1 'polypeptide(L)'
;FGSHIHILDWALHLDEGTPHIHERHVFDCENRYGELCPQQEKALEELGIPLPNPEKPKGRNNNRKQTFDAVCRTILFDIARRHGLHLDQEPSYGGRDYLEKQDYILMKQKEQLAAQEQKLEELTLKIEDVETLLDDVSDAAYDKAVEVVTDTVRQETHKEDIRLVEESKKWVLSPERKAPKKEREYAAERLDGVITKIKNAMQHALAKIQRTLMQPEVKQAGKEQVKKKAKESIMDILAKAKINADRDNRERWEREGRIAPTKKNDIEL
;
A
#
# COMPACT_ATOMS: atom_id res chain seq x y z
N PHE A 1 52.36 -10.18 19.45
CA PHE A 1 52.66 -9.84 20.85
C PHE A 1 52.86 -11.07 21.75
N GLY A 2 53.30 -12.21 21.20
CA GLY A 2 53.03 -13.54 21.75
C GLY A 2 53.90 -14.04 22.92
N SER A 3 54.56 -13.16 23.67
CA SER A 3 55.26 -13.55 24.91
C SER A 3 54.46 -13.26 26.19
N HIS A 4 53.52 -12.31 26.13
CA HIS A 4 52.72 -11.87 27.29
C HIS A 4 51.24 -11.64 26.94
N ILE A 5 50.83 -11.99 25.70
CA ILE A 5 49.45 -11.83 25.21
C ILE A 5 49.05 -13.13 24.53
N HIS A 6 48.02 -13.76 25.08
CA HIS A 6 47.50 -15.03 24.61
C HIS A 6 46.03 -14.89 24.23
N ILE A 7 45.68 -15.30 23.01
CA ILE A 7 44.29 -15.42 22.58
C ILE A 7 43.73 -16.69 23.21
N LEU A 8 42.67 -16.56 23.99
CA LEU A 8 41.94 -17.67 24.60
C LEU A 8 41.00 -18.30 23.56
N ASP A 9 40.21 -17.45 22.90
CA ASP A 9 39.32 -17.82 21.81
C ASP A 9 38.81 -16.60 21.05
N TRP A 10 38.04 -16.88 20.01
CA TRP A 10 37.27 -15.89 19.27
C TRP A 10 35.96 -16.52 18.77
N ALA A 11 34.94 -15.68 18.54
CA ALA A 11 33.65 -16.07 17.99
C ALA A 11 33.18 -15.03 16.97
N LEU A 12 32.70 -15.49 15.81
CA LEU A 12 32.09 -14.65 14.77
C LEU A 12 30.57 -14.82 14.80
N HIS A 13 29.86 -13.72 14.98
CA HIS A 13 28.40 -13.65 14.96
C HIS A 13 27.93 -13.06 13.62
N LEU A 14 27.12 -13.83 12.89
CA LEU A 14 26.49 -13.43 11.61
C LEU A 14 24.95 -13.41 11.69
N ASP A 15 24.42 -13.80 12.85
CA ASP A 15 23.00 -13.96 13.18
C ASP A 15 22.40 -12.71 13.87
N GLU A 16 23.22 -11.68 14.07
CA GLU A 16 22.81 -10.39 14.62
C GLU A 16 22.71 -9.30 13.54
N GLY A 17 22.24 -8.11 13.94
CA GLY A 17 22.01 -6.99 13.01
C GLY A 17 23.25 -6.51 12.25
N THR A 18 24.45 -6.70 12.82
CA THR A 18 25.73 -6.42 12.16
C THR A 18 26.70 -7.57 12.46
N PRO A 19 27.35 -8.15 11.43
CA PRO A 19 28.43 -9.11 11.62
C PRO A 19 29.51 -8.57 12.56
N HIS A 20 29.84 -9.32 13.62
CA HIS A 20 30.86 -8.89 14.59
C HIS A 20 31.63 -10.07 15.17
N ILE A 21 32.86 -9.78 15.62
CA ILE A 21 33.77 -10.76 16.23
C ILE A 21 33.99 -10.41 17.70
N HIS A 22 33.84 -11.40 18.58
CA HIS A 22 34.36 -11.34 19.93
C HIS A 22 35.71 -12.05 19.98
N GLU A 23 36.74 -11.38 20.48
CA GLU A 23 38.07 -11.97 20.71
C GLU A 23 38.40 -11.85 22.20
N ARG A 24 38.73 -12.97 22.84
CA ARG A 24 39.14 -13.01 24.25
C ARG A 24 40.64 -13.22 24.32
N HIS A 25 41.32 -12.29 25.00
CA HIS A 25 42.75 -12.40 25.27
C HIS A 25 43.06 -12.26 26.76
N VAL A 26 44.14 -12.90 27.20
CA VAL A 26 44.74 -12.72 28.52
C VAL A 26 46.12 -12.11 28.37
N PHE A 27 46.44 -11.19 29.28
CA PHE A 27 47.75 -10.57 29.40
C PHE A 27 48.41 -11.09 30.67
N ASP A 28 49.58 -11.71 30.57
CA ASP A 28 50.27 -12.34 31.69
C ASP A 28 51.73 -11.92 31.83
N CYS A 29 52.22 -12.00 33.06
CA CYS A 29 53.57 -11.61 33.43
C CYS A 29 53.99 -12.39 34.67
N GLU A 30 55.29 -12.71 34.78
CA GLU A 30 55.85 -13.36 35.97
C GLU A 30 55.79 -12.41 37.18
N ASN A 31 55.29 -12.92 38.30
CA ASN A 31 55.31 -12.22 39.56
C ASN A 31 56.71 -12.34 40.23
N ARG A 32 56.86 -11.71 41.40
CA ARG A 32 58.13 -11.74 42.18
C ARG A 32 58.57 -13.14 42.64
N TYR A 33 57.71 -14.15 42.49
CA TYR A 33 57.94 -15.54 42.86
C TYR A 33 58.17 -16.45 41.64
N GLY A 34 58.21 -15.89 40.42
CA GLY A 34 58.37 -16.65 39.18
C GLY A 34 57.09 -17.32 38.68
N GLU A 35 55.91 -16.93 39.19
CA GLU A 35 54.63 -17.49 38.74
C GLU A 35 53.98 -16.57 37.70
N LEU A 36 53.47 -17.14 36.61
CA LEU A 36 52.69 -16.41 35.62
C LEU A 36 51.31 -16.04 36.18
N CYS A 37 50.95 -14.77 36.08
CA CYS A 37 49.65 -14.30 36.53
C CYS A 37 49.08 -13.18 35.61
N PRO A 38 47.73 -13.04 35.53
CA PRO A 38 47.11 -12.03 34.70
C PRO A 38 47.45 -10.61 35.17
N GLN A 39 48.27 -9.88 34.40
CA GLN A 39 48.73 -8.54 34.74
C GLN A 39 48.84 -7.66 33.48
N GLN A 40 47.71 -7.13 33.02
CA GLN A 40 47.65 -6.36 31.77
C GLN A 40 48.65 -5.21 31.66
N GLU A 41 48.72 -4.33 32.68
CA GLU A 41 49.60 -3.17 32.61
C GLU A 41 51.09 -3.56 32.64
N LYS A 42 51.44 -4.58 33.44
CA LYS A 42 52.83 -5.04 33.58
C LYS A 42 53.30 -5.82 32.34
N ALA A 43 52.44 -6.68 31.79
CA ALA A 43 52.68 -7.36 30.51
C ALA A 43 52.97 -6.36 29.39
N LEU A 44 52.18 -5.29 29.28
CA LEU A 44 52.40 -4.24 28.28
C LEU A 44 53.68 -3.43 28.55
N GLU A 45 54.05 -3.22 29.81
CA GLU A 45 55.31 -2.59 30.19
C GLU A 45 56.53 -3.43 29.81
N GLU A 46 56.50 -4.75 30.05
CA GLU A 46 57.57 -5.69 29.66
C GLU A 46 57.68 -5.84 28.14
N LEU A 47 56.56 -5.70 27.42
CA LEU A 47 56.53 -5.59 25.95
C LEU A 47 57.07 -4.24 25.44
N GLY A 48 57.48 -3.32 26.31
CA GLY A 48 58.04 -2.02 25.94
C GLY A 48 57.02 -1.01 25.41
N ILE A 49 55.72 -1.24 25.65
CA ILE A 49 54.68 -0.30 25.23
C ILE A 49 54.75 0.96 26.12
N PRO A 50 54.93 2.16 25.55
CA PRO A 50 55.02 3.38 26.34
C PRO A 50 53.64 3.83 26.82
N LEU A 51 53.63 4.64 27.88
CA LEU A 51 52.45 5.39 28.26
C LEU A 51 52.09 6.40 27.14
N PRO A 52 50.79 6.72 26.94
CA PRO A 52 50.37 7.76 26.01
C PRO A 52 51.07 9.10 26.29
N ASN A 53 51.25 9.44 27.59
CA ASN A 53 52.05 10.58 28.05
C ASN A 53 53.16 10.07 28.97
N PRO A 54 54.39 9.86 28.46
CA PRO A 54 55.51 9.31 29.24
C PRO A 54 55.93 10.19 30.42
N GLU A 55 55.71 11.50 30.33
CA GLU A 55 56.05 12.46 31.39
C GLU A 55 55.08 12.44 32.58
N LYS A 56 53.91 11.81 32.43
CA LYS A 56 52.87 11.75 33.47
C LYS A 56 52.85 10.37 34.12
N PRO A 57 52.52 10.27 35.42
CA PRO A 57 52.38 8.99 36.09
C PRO A 57 51.27 8.15 35.45
N LYS A 58 51.37 6.83 35.62
CA LYS A 58 50.32 5.88 35.20
C LYS A 58 49.00 6.18 35.92
N GLY A 59 47.90 6.07 35.20
CA GLY A 59 46.57 6.29 35.77
C GLY A 59 45.46 5.83 34.82
N ARG A 60 44.20 5.96 35.25
CA ARG A 60 43.02 5.55 34.46
C ARG A 60 43.03 6.11 33.03
N ASN A 61 43.45 7.37 32.87
CA ASN A 61 43.48 8.08 31.59
C ASN A 61 44.89 8.13 30.96
N ASN A 62 45.87 7.46 31.54
CA ASN A 62 47.24 7.37 31.04
C ASN A 62 47.78 5.97 31.34
N ASN A 63 47.35 5.00 30.54
CA ASN A 63 47.70 3.58 30.70
C ASN A 63 48.22 3.01 29.38
N ARG A 64 49.03 1.96 29.44
CA ARG A 64 49.67 1.38 28.25
C ARG A 64 48.67 0.71 27.30
N LYS A 65 47.49 0.32 27.81
CA LYS A 65 46.43 -0.27 26.99
C LYS A 65 45.92 0.69 25.92
N GLN A 66 45.85 1.99 26.21
CA GLN A 66 45.48 2.99 25.20
C GLN A 66 46.47 3.01 24.03
N THR A 67 47.78 3.00 24.33
CA THR A 67 48.83 2.94 23.31
C THR A 67 48.76 1.61 22.54
N PHE A 68 48.61 0.50 23.25
CA PHE A 68 48.45 -0.83 22.65
C PHE A 68 47.27 -0.87 21.68
N ASP A 69 46.10 -0.35 22.07
CA ASP A 69 44.91 -0.34 21.23
C ASP A 69 45.07 0.55 20.00
N ALA A 70 45.79 1.66 20.13
CA ALA A 70 46.13 2.51 18.99
C ALA A 70 47.05 1.77 17.99
N VAL A 71 48.03 1.00 18.49
CA VAL A 71 48.91 0.16 17.66
C VAL A 71 48.10 -0.94 16.97
N CYS A 72 47.26 -1.68 17.72
CA CYS A 72 46.40 -2.72 17.17
C CYS A 72 45.44 -2.17 16.09
N ARG A 73 44.86 -0.99 16.31
CA ARG A 73 44.02 -0.31 15.31
C ARG A 73 44.79 -0.01 14.02
N THR A 74 46.02 0.47 14.14
CA THR A 74 46.89 0.75 12.98
C THR A 74 47.18 -0.53 12.20
N ILE A 75 47.53 -1.61 12.91
CA ILE A 75 47.78 -2.92 12.31
C ILE A 75 46.52 -3.45 11.60
N LEU A 76 45.35 -3.31 12.23
CA LEU A 76 44.07 -3.73 11.64
C LEU A 76 43.81 -3.02 10.31
N PHE A 77 43.99 -1.70 10.25
CA PHE A 77 43.79 -0.94 9.01
C PHE A 77 44.78 -1.33 7.91
N ASP A 78 46.04 -1.57 8.27
CA ASP A 78 47.05 -2.00 7.30
C ASP A 78 46.76 -3.41 6.75
N ILE A 79 46.33 -4.34 7.61
CA ILE A 79 45.90 -5.68 7.19
C ILE A 79 44.67 -5.58 6.30
N ALA A 80 43.63 -4.85 6.73
CA ALA A 80 42.41 -4.64 5.95
C ALA A 80 42.72 -4.10 4.55
N ARG A 81 43.57 -3.07 4.45
CA ARG A 81 44.00 -2.49 3.17
C ARG A 81 44.72 -3.49 2.27
N ARG A 82 45.64 -4.31 2.82
CA ARG A 82 46.33 -5.38 2.06
C ARG A 82 45.37 -6.45 1.54
N HIS A 83 44.27 -6.69 2.24
CA HIS A 83 43.22 -7.63 1.85
C HIS A 83 42.09 -6.98 1.03
N GLY A 84 42.23 -5.72 0.59
CA GLY A 84 41.25 -5.04 -0.25
C GLY A 84 39.99 -4.56 0.50
N LEU A 85 40.02 -4.51 1.83
CA LEU A 85 38.94 -3.99 2.66
C LEU A 85 39.18 -2.52 2.98
N HIS A 86 38.20 -1.66 2.68
CA HIS A 86 38.23 -0.25 3.03
C HIS A 86 37.45 -0.02 4.32
N LEU A 87 38.13 0.48 5.35
CA LEU A 87 37.53 0.83 6.63
C LEU A 87 37.70 2.34 6.84
N ASP A 88 36.66 2.99 7.38
CA ASP A 88 36.71 4.41 7.73
C ASP A 88 37.72 4.64 8.88
N GLN A 89 38.73 5.47 8.62
CA GLN A 89 39.83 5.74 9.56
C GLN A 89 39.59 7.00 10.40
N GLU A 90 38.82 7.96 9.88
CA GLU A 90 38.49 9.19 10.59
C GLU A 90 37.31 8.96 11.53
N PRO A 91 37.47 9.17 12.86
CA PRO A 91 36.33 9.22 13.75
C PRO A 91 35.41 10.35 13.30
N SER A 92 34.13 10.08 13.03
CA SER A 92 33.17 11.16 12.80
C SER A 92 32.96 11.90 14.14
N TYR A 93 33.72 12.96 14.36
CA TYR A 93 33.67 13.75 15.59
C TYR A 93 32.48 14.71 15.50
N GLY A 94 31.37 14.32 16.10
CA GLY A 94 30.09 15.03 15.99
C GLY A 94 28.98 14.31 16.74
N GLY A 95 29.08 14.26 18.07
CA GLY A 95 27.93 14.18 18.97
C GLY A 95 26.96 13.01 18.76
N ARG A 96 27.44 11.78 18.67
CA ARG A 96 26.64 10.63 19.09
C ARG A 96 27.41 9.93 20.21
N ASP A 97 27.27 10.49 21.41
CA ASP A 97 27.52 9.74 22.64
C ASP A 97 26.84 8.39 22.49
N TYR A 98 27.57 7.29 22.74
CA TYR A 98 27.11 5.90 22.89
C TYR A 98 25.57 5.75 22.86
N LEU A 99 24.97 5.80 21.67
CA LEU A 99 23.54 5.49 21.51
C LEU A 99 23.46 3.99 21.71
N GLU A 100 22.76 3.56 22.75
CA GLU A 100 22.54 2.14 22.98
C GLU A 100 21.87 1.55 21.73
N LYS A 101 22.05 0.24 21.49
CA LYS A 101 21.43 -0.48 20.37
C LYS A 101 19.94 -0.13 20.19
N GLN A 102 19.25 0.18 21.29
CA GLN A 102 17.85 0.59 21.33
C GLN A 102 17.55 1.91 20.63
N ASP A 103 18.43 2.92 20.74
CA ASP A 103 18.17 4.22 20.13
C ASP A 103 18.34 4.20 18.61
N TYR A 104 19.29 3.41 18.11
CA TYR A 104 19.43 3.15 16.67
C TYR A 104 18.18 2.44 16.10
N ILE A 105 17.65 1.46 16.85
CA ILE A 105 16.40 0.78 16.48
C ILE A 105 15.24 1.77 16.47
N LEU A 106 15.14 2.63 17.49
CA LEU A 106 14.08 3.63 17.61
C LEU A 106 14.12 4.64 16.46
N MET A 107 15.30 5.12 16.08
CA MET A 107 15.45 6.01 14.92
C MET A 107 14.98 5.33 13.63
N LYS A 108 15.41 4.08 13.38
CA LYS A 108 14.97 3.34 12.18
C LYS A 108 13.46 3.10 12.17
N GLN A 109 12.86 2.80 13.31
CA GLN A 109 11.42 2.63 13.43
C GLN A 109 10.68 3.95 13.17
N LYS A 110 11.18 5.08 13.67
CA LYS A 110 10.62 6.40 13.40
C LYS A 110 10.67 6.77 11.91
N GLU A 111 11.79 6.50 11.24
CA GLU A 111 11.90 6.71 9.79
C GLU A 111 10.90 5.85 9.00
N GLN A 112 10.74 4.57 9.39
CA GLN A 112 9.76 3.68 8.77
C GLN A 112 8.32 4.14 9.00
N LEU A 113 8.00 4.61 10.22
CA LEU A 113 6.70 5.17 10.55
C LEU A 113 6.41 6.42 9.72
N ALA A 114 7.36 7.35 9.63
CA ALA A 114 7.21 8.56 8.82
C ALA A 114 6.97 8.23 7.32
N ALA A 115 7.69 7.24 6.78
CA ALA A 115 7.45 6.79 5.41
C ALA A 115 6.07 6.14 5.22
N GLN A 116 5.59 5.39 6.22
CA GLN A 116 4.23 4.83 6.20
C GLN A 116 3.15 5.91 6.33
N GLU A 117 3.37 6.93 7.16
CA GLU A 117 2.47 8.09 7.28
C GLU A 117 2.35 8.86 5.97
N GLN A 118 3.46 9.15 5.27
CA GLN A 118 3.42 9.79 3.96
C GLN A 118 2.64 8.96 2.93
N LYS A 119 2.83 7.63 2.94
CA LYS A 119 2.09 6.73 2.05
C LYS A 119 0.59 6.70 2.39
N LEU A 120 0.23 6.80 3.67
CA LEU A 120 -1.16 6.88 4.11
C LEU A 120 -1.81 8.19 3.64
N GLU A 121 -1.10 9.29 3.72
CA GLU A 121 -1.54 10.60 3.24
C GLU A 121 -1.78 10.59 1.73
N GLU A 122 -0.83 10.03 0.95
CA GLU A 122 -0.99 9.86 -0.50
C GLU A 122 -2.22 9.01 -0.86
N LEU A 123 -2.45 7.91 -0.13
CA LEU A 123 -3.61 7.05 -0.35
C LEU A 123 -4.92 7.73 0.03
N THR A 124 -4.92 8.56 1.08
CA THR A 124 -6.08 9.38 1.48
C THR A 124 -6.47 10.33 0.36
N LEU A 125 -5.50 11.06 -0.22
CA LEU A 125 -5.74 11.96 -1.35
C LEU A 125 -6.30 11.21 -2.57
N LYS A 126 -5.80 10.01 -2.87
CA LYS A 126 -6.34 9.19 -3.97
C LYS A 126 -7.78 8.73 -3.71
N ILE A 127 -8.16 8.51 -2.45
CA ILE A 127 -9.55 8.18 -2.11
C ILE A 127 -10.44 9.40 -2.37
N GLU A 128 -10.01 10.60 -1.99
CA GLU A 128 -10.76 11.84 -2.27
C GLU A 128 -10.93 12.08 -3.79
N ASP A 129 -9.90 11.83 -4.59
CA ASP A 129 -9.98 11.87 -6.06
C ASP A 129 -11.03 10.87 -6.60
N VAL A 130 -11.03 9.63 -6.08
CA VAL A 130 -12.01 8.60 -6.46
C VAL A 130 -13.42 8.98 -6.04
N GLU A 131 -13.61 9.61 -4.88
CA GLU A 131 -14.92 10.10 -4.45
C GLU A 131 -15.43 11.22 -5.37
N THR A 132 -14.56 12.14 -5.78
CA THR A 132 -14.91 13.19 -6.74
C THR A 132 -15.27 12.62 -8.10
N LEU A 133 -14.49 11.66 -8.61
CA LEU A 133 -14.81 10.96 -9.85
C LEU A 133 -16.14 10.19 -9.76
N LEU A 134 -16.43 9.61 -8.59
CA LEU A 134 -17.69 8.90 -8.39
C LEU A 134 -18.88 9.87 -8.47
N ASP A 135 -18.72 11.10 -7.98
CA ASP A 135 -19.74 12.14 -8.08
C ASP A 135 -20.04 12.53 -9.53
N ASP A 136 -18.99 12.78 -10.32
CA ASP A 136 -19.10 13.13 -11.75
C ASP A 136 -19.73 12.00 -12.57
N VAL A 137 -19.24 10.76 -12.38
CA VAL A 137 -19.76 9.59 -13.08
C VAL A 137 -21.20 9.29 -12.69
N SER A 138 -21.58 9.49 -11.42
CA SER A 138 -22.96 9.27 -10.97
C SER A 138 -23.93 10.27 -11.58
N ASP A 139 -23.51 11.52 -11.79
CA ASP A 139 -24.32 12.51 -12.51
C ASP A 139 -24.55 12.10 -13.96
N ALA A 140 -23.47 11.81 -14.70
CA ALA A 140 -23.53 11.42 -16.09
C ALA A 140 -24.33 10.11 -16.29
N ALA A 141 -24.13 9.13 -15.41
CA ALA A 141 -24.85 7.86 -15.45
C ALA A 141 -26.35 8.05 -15.19
N TYR A 142 -26.72 8.91 -14.24
CA TYR A 142 -28.12 9.21 -13.97
C TYR A 142 -28.79 9.90 -15.16
N ASP A 143 -28.17 10.94 -15.71
CA ASP A 143 -28.70 11.64 -16.88
C ASP A 143 -28.87 10.71 -18.08
N LYS A 144 -27.89 9.82 -18.32
CA LYS A 144 -27.99 8.83 -19.38
C LYS A 144 -29.09 7.80 -19.12
N ALA A 145 -29.29 7.38 -17.87
CA ALA A 145 -30.36 6.47 -17.50
C ALA A 145 -31.74 7.12 -17.74
N VAL A 146 -31.90 8.40 -17.41
CA VAL A 146 -33.14 9.14 -17.69
C VAL A 146 -33.39 9.22 -19.20
N GLU A 147 -32.36 9.50 -20.01
CA GLU A 147 -32.47 9.53 -21.47
C GLU A 147 -32.92 8.16 -22.02
N VAL A 148 -32.25 7.08 -21.63
CA VAL A 148 -32.56 5.71 -22.09
C VAL A 148 -33.98 5.30 -21.68
N VAL A 149 -34.39 5.58 -20.44
CA VAL A 149 -35.76 5.31 -19.97
C VAL A 149 -36.77 6.13 -20.77
N THR A 150 -36.50 7.41 -21.03
CA THR A 150 -37.39 8.28 -21.81
C THR A 150 -37.56 7.77 -23.24
N ASP A 151 -36.47 7.37 -23.88
CA ASP A 151 -36.49 6.80 -25.24
C ASP A 151 -37.21 5.45 -25.29
N THR A 152 -36.97 4.59 -24.31
CA THR A 152 -37.64 3.28 -24.22
C THR A 152 -39.13 3.46 -24.01
N VAL A 153 -39.55 4.30 -23.06
CA VAL A 153 -40.97 4.60 -22.84
C VAL A 153 -41.59 5.21 -24.09
N ARG A 154 -40.89 6.07 -24.83
CA ARG A 154 -41.38 6.61 -26.10
C ARG A 154 -41.62 5.53 -27.16
N GLN A 155 -40.80 4.49 -27.19
CA GLN A 155 -40.97 3.39 -28.14
C GLN A 155 -42.06 2.40 -27.73
N GLU A 156 -42.21 2.13 -26.44
CA GLU A 156 -43.13 1.14 -25.88
C GLU A 156 -44.53 1.70 -25.62
N THR A 157 -44.68 3.01 -25.38
CA THR A 157 -45.97 3.61 -25.04
C THR A 157 -46.92 3.56 -26.23
N HIS A 158 -47.99 2.76 -26.09
CA HIS A 158 -49.18 2.72 -26.95
C HIS A 158 -48.93 2.49 -28.46
N LYS A 159 -47.78 1.91 -28.85
CA LYS A 159 -47.55 1.45 -30.23
C LYS A 159 -48.64 0.48 -30.67
N GLU A 160 -48.99 -0.45 -29.78
CA GLU A 160 -50.03 -1.44 -30.05
C GLU A 160 -51.42 -0.80 -30.12
N ASP A 161 -51.73 0.16 -29.24
CA ASP A 161 -53.02 0.86 -29.29
C ASP A 161 -53.19 1.69 -30.56
N ILE A 162 -52.14 2.40 -30.99
CA ILE A 162 -52.15 3.11 -32.28
C ILE A 162 -52.33 2.12 -33.42
N ARG A 163 -51.64 0.97 -33.38
CA ARG A 163 -51.76 -0.08 -34.40
C ARG A 163 -53.18 -0.63 -34.49
N LEU A 164 -53.83 -0.93 -33.36
CA LEU A 164 -55.21 -1.44 -33.32
C LEU A 164 -56.21 -0.42 -33.91
N VAL A 165 -56.01 0.87 -33.65
CA VAL A 165 -56.84 1.94 -34.21
C VAL A 165 -56.58 2.11 -35.71
N GLU A 166 -55.33 2.00 -36.17
CA GLU A 166 -54.98 2.01 -37.60
C GLU A 166 -55.56 0.81 -38.36
N GLU A 167 -55.56 -0.39 -37.75
CA GLU A 167 -56.19 -1.58 -38.31
C GLU A 167 -57.70 -1.40 -38.44
N SER A 168 -58.34 -0.85 -37.41
CA SER A 168 -59.76 -0.49 -37.43
C SER A 168 -60.07 0.54 -38.54
N LYS A 169 -59.19 1.51 -38.74
CA LYS A 169 -59.30 2.50 -39.83
C LYS A 169 -59.22 1.81 -41.20
N LYS A 170 -58.25 0.90 -41.41
CA LYS A 170 -58.14 0.12 -42.66
C LYS A 170 -59.38 -0.72 -42.91
N TRP A 171 -59.93 -1.34 -41.86
CA TRP A 171 -61.16 -2.13 -41.95
C TRP A 171 -62.38 -1.29 -42.38
N VAL A 172 -62.52 -0.08 -41.85
CA VAL A 172 -63.61 0.86 -42.23
C VAL A 172 -63.47 1.31 -43.68
N LEU A 173 -62.24 1.53 -44.16
CA LEU A 173 -61.98 2.00 -45.52
C LEU A 173 -61.98 0.88 -46.57
N SER A 174 -62.06 -0.39 -46.16
CA SER A 174 -62.02 -1.53 -47.10
C SER A 174 -63.14 -1.43 -48.16
N PRO A 175 -62.85 -1.84 -49.41
CA PRO A 175 -63.82 -1.79 -50.51
C PRO A 175 -64.98 -2.77 -50.32
N GLU A 176 -64.86 -3.79 -49.48
CA GLU A 176 -65.93 -4.76 -49.19
C GLU A 176 -67.05 -4.19 -48.29
N ARG A 177 -66.89 -2.97 -47.77
CA ARG A 177 -67.85 -2.36 -46.84
C ARG A 177 -69.05 -1.78 -47.58
N LYS A 178 -70.25 -2.20 -47.15
CA LYS A 178 -71.55 -1.78 -47.70
C LYS A 178 -71.97 -0.34 -47.37
N ALA A 179 -71.28 0.31 -46.43
CA ALA A 179 -71.61 1.67 -45.98
C ALA A 179 -71.26 2.73 -47.05
N PRO A 180 -72.05 3.82 -47.17
CA PRO A 180 -71.77 4.94 -48.05
C PRO A 180 -70.35 5.50 -47.87
N LYS A 181 -69.72 5.93 -48.98
CA LYS A 181 -68.34 6.46 -48.98
C LYS A 181 -68.15 7.61 -47.98
N LYS A 182 -69.10 8.56 -47.95
CA LYS A 182 -69.07 9.70 -47.00
C LYS A 182 -69.05 9.27 -45.54
N GLU A 183 -69.78 8.22 -45.17
CA GLU A 183 -69.82 7.72 -43.79
C GLU A 183 -68.52 7.01 -43.41
N ARG A 184 -67.94 6.26 -44.35
CA ARG A 184 -66.63 5.59 -44.16
C ARG A 184 -65.50 6.60 -44.00
N GLU A 185 -65.47 7.64 -44.82
CA GLU A 185 -64.48 8.73 -44.72
C GLU A 185 -64.64 9.50 -43.41
N TYR A 186 -65.86 9.83 -43.02
CA TYR A 186 -66.14 10.48 -41.73
C TYR A 186 -65.66 9.64 -40.53
N ALA A 187 -65.93 8.34 -40.53
CA ALA A 187 -65.46 7.44 -39.47
C ALA A 187 -63.93 7.34 -39.44
N ALA A 188 -63.27 7.28 -40.60
CA ALA A 188 -61.81 7.28 -40.69
C ALA A 188 -61.18 8.58 -40.15
N GLU A 189 -61.76 9.74 -40.45
CA GLU A 189 -61.31 11.03 -39.88
C GLU A 189 -61.44 11.05 -38.34
N ARG A 190 -62.50 10.46 -37.78
CA ARG A 190 -62.64 10.36 -36.32
C ARG A 190 -61.57 9.47 -35.69
N LEU A 191 -61.22 8.37 -36.35
CA LEU A 191 -60.12 7.49 -35.91
C LEU A 191 -58.75 8.19 -35.98
N ASP A 192 -58.51 9.02 -37.00
CA ASP A 192 -57.31 9.88 -37.05
C ASP A 192 -57.24 10.87 -35.89
N GLY A 193 -58.40 11.44 -35.51
CA GLY A 193 -58.50 12.27 -34.31
C GLY A 193 -58.15 11.51 -33.02
N VAL A 194 -58.55 10.23 -32.91
CA VAL A 194 -58.20 9.37 -31.77
C VAL A 194 -56.69 9.09 -31.74
N ILE A 195 -56.09 8.70 -32.87
CA ILE A 195 -54.64 8.47 -32.99
C ILE A 195 -53.86 9.72 -32.56
N THR A 196 -54.30 10.90 -32.99
CA THR A 196 -53.67 12.17 -32.64
C THR A 196 -53.78 12.45 -31.14
N LYS A 197 -54.94 12.20 -30.52
CA LYS A 197 -55.11 12.37 -29.06
C LYS A 197 -54.22 11.41 -28.27
N ILE A 198 -54.09 10.16 -28.70
CA ILE A 198 -53.21 9.16 -28.07
C ILE A 198 -51.75 9.63 -28.16
N LYS A 199 -51.29 10.05 -29.35
CA LYS A 199 -49.93 10.59 -29.55
C LYS A 199 -49.64 11.80 -28.66
N ASN A 200 -50.59 12.74 -28.56
CA ASN A 200 -50.44 13.93 -27.72
C ASN A 200 -50.42 13.58 -26.22
N ALA A 201 -51.29 12.68 -25.78
CA ALA A 201 -51.32 12.21 -24.39
C ALA A 201 -49.99 11.53 -24.02
N MET A 202 -49.44 10.70 -24.90
CA MET A 202 -48.14 10.07 -24.75
C MET A 202 -47.01 11.11 -24.63
N GLN A 203 -46.97 12.09 -25.53
CA GLN A 203 -45.95 13.16 -25.47
C GLN A 203 -46.03 13.95 -24.16
N HIS A 204 -47.25 14.25 -23.69
CA HIS A 204 -47.44 14.91 -22.41
C HIS A 204 -47.00 14.05 -21.21
N ALA A 205 -47.30 12.74 -21.23
CA ALA A 205 -46.88 11.82 -20.18
C ALA A 205 -45.35 11.70 -20.12
N LEU A 206 -44.69 11.51 -21.27
CA LEU A 206 -43.23 11.47 -21.38
C LEU A 206 -42.58 12.75 -20.86
N ALA A 207 -43.05 13.92 -21.31
CA ALA A 207 -42.52 15.20 -20.86
C ALA A 207 -42.71 15.41 -19.36
N LYS A 208 -43.81 14.90 -18.78
CA LYS A 208 -44.05 14.96 -17.34
C LYS A 208 -43.09 14.04 -16.58
N ILE A 209 -42.90 12.79 -17.02
CA ILE A 209 -41.96 11.84 -16.42
C ILE A 209 -40.53 12.39 -16.47
N GLN A 210 -40.09 12.86 -17.64
CA GLN A 210 -38.76 13.43 -17.81
C GLN A 210 -38.55 14.64 -16.89
N ARG A 211 -39.53 15.54 -16.78
CA ARG A 211 -39.44 16.66 -15.82
C ARG A 211 -39.33 16.17 -14.39
N THR A 212 -40.12 15.20 -13.97
CA THR A 212 -40.09 14.67 -12.60
C THR A 212 -38.75 14.01 -12.28
N LEU A 213 -38.19 13.23 -13.20
CA LEU A 213 -36.88 12.58 -13.02
C LEU A 213 -35.74 13.60 -12.96
N MET A 214 -35.86 14.73 -13.67
CA MET A 214 -34.89 15.82 -13.67
C MET A 214 -35.09 16.83 -12.54
N GLN A 215 -36.10 16.67 -11.67
CA GLN A 215 -36.24 17.52 -10.49
C GLN A 215 -35.03 17.36 -9.58
N PRO A 216 -34.49 18.45 -9.01
CA PRO A 216 -33.25 18.40 -8.21
C PRO A 216 -33.28 17.35 -7.11
N GLU A 217 -34.40 17.21 -6.40
CA GLU A 217 -34.56 16.28 -5.28
C GLU A 217 -34.52 14.81 -5.75
N VAL A 218 -35.20 14.52 -6.87
CA VAL A 218 -35.26 13.17 -7.45
C VAL A 218 -33.92 12.80 -8.08
N LYS A 219 -33.33 13.73 -8.82
CA LYS A 219 -32.01 13.57 -9.43
C LYS A 219 -30.95 13.33 -8.36
N GLN A 220 -30.94 14.13 -7.29
CA GLN A 220 -29.98 13.96 -6.19
C GLN A 220 -30.17 12.61 -5.47
N ALA A 221 -31.41 12.24 -5.14
CA ALA A 221 -31.68 10.94 -4.52
C ALA A 221 -31.25 9.77 -5.42
N GLY A 222 -31.45 9.90 -6.73
CA GLY A 222 -31.00 8.93 -7.72
C GLY A 222 -29.49 8.80 -7.81
N LYS A 223 -28.77 9.93 -7.87
CA LYS A 223 -27.30 9.96 -7.81
C LYS A 223 -26.77 9.28 -6.57
N GLU A 224 -27.32 9.57 -5.39
CA GLU A 224 -26.86 8.95 -4.14
C GLU A 224 -27.08 7.43 -4.13
N GLN A 225 -28.14 6.93 -4.77
CA GLN A 225 -28.31 5.48 -4.94
C GLN A 225 -27.24 4.87 -5.86
N VAL A 226 -26.89 5.56 -6.96
CA VAL A 226 -25.81 5.13 -7.87
C VAL A 226 -24.48 5.11 -7.11
N LYS A 227 -24.15 6.19 -6.40
CA LYS A 227 -22.93 6.28 -5.58
C LYS A 227 -22.86 5.17 -4.55
N LYS A 228 -23.94 4.93 -3.80
CA LYS A 228 -23.96 3.89 -2.76
C LYS A 228 -23.62 2.51 -3.32
N LYS A 229 -24.26 2.11 -4.43
CA LYS A 229 -23.96 0.82 -5.08
C LYS A 229 -22.54 0.74 -5.60
N ALA A 230 -22.02 1.83 -6.16
CA ALA A 230 -20.64 1.90 -6.62
C ALA A 230 -19.65 1.78 -5.46
N LYS A 231 -19.89 2.47 -4.32
CA LYS A 231 -19.06 2.36 -3.11
C LYS A 231 -19.05 0.92 -2.57
N GLU A 232 -20.21 0.26 -2.50
CA GLU A 232 -20.30 -1.16 -2.11
C GLU A 232 -19.43 -2.06 -3.01
N SER A 233 -19.53 -1.88 -4.34
CA SER A 233 -18.71 -2.63 -5.31
C SER A 233 -17.20 -2.36 -5.15
N ILE A 234 -16.80 -1.10 -4.95
CA ILE A 234 -15.39 -0.72 -4.72
C ILE A 234 -14.88 -1.38 -3.44
N MET A 235 -15.66 -1.35 -2.36
CA MET A 235 -15.28 -1.97 -1.09
C MET A 235 -15.09 -3.49 -1.21
N ASP A 236 -15.95 -4.16 -1.98
CA ASP A 236 -15.79 -5.59 -2.27
C ASP A 236 -14.51 -5.90 -3.06
N ILE A 237 -14.17 -5.05 -4.04
CA ILE A 237 -12.91 -5.17 -4.80
C ILE A 237 -11.71 -4.97 -3.89
N LEU A 238 -11.73 -3.94 -3.03
CA LEU A 238 -10.66 -3.65 -2.07
C LEU A 238 -10.50 -4.78 -1.05
N ALA A 239 -11.59 -5.35 -0.55
CA ALA A 239 -11.55 -6.47 0.37
C ALA A 239 -10.89 -7.70 -0.27
N LYS A 240 -11.24 -8.03 -1.52
CA LYS A 240 -10.60 -9.11 -2.28
C LYS A 240 -9.11 -8.83 -2.53
N ALA A 241 -8.77 -7.60 -2.90
CA ALA A 241 -7.38 -7.19 -3.12
C ALA A 241 -6.55 -7.33 -1.83
N LYS A 242 -7.12 -6.96 -0.68
CA LYS A 242 -6.47 -7.13 0.62
C LYS A 242 -6.19 -8.60 0.91
N ILE A 243 -7.16 -9.49 0.73
CA ILE A 243 -6.98 -10.94 0.95
C ILE A 243 -5.84 -11.48 0.06
N ASN A 244 -5.78 -11.07 -1.20
CA ASN A 244 -4.71 -11.49 -2.10
C ASN A 244 -3.34 -10.96 -1.63
N ALA A 245 -3.25 -9.68 -1.25
CA ALA A 245 -2.01 -9.10 -0.74
C ALA A 245 -1.55 -9.80 0.56
N ASP A 246 -2.46 -10.11 1.46
CA ASP A 246 -2.18 -10.84 2.70
C ASP A 246 -1.66 -12.26 2.41
N ARG A 247 -2.25 -12.95 1.43
CA ARG A 247 -1.76 -14.25 0.95
C ARG A 247 -0.35 -14.15 0.38
N ASP A 248 -0.10 -13.22 -0.53
CA ASP A 248 1.20 -13.07 -1.19
C ASP A 248 2.30 -12.68 -0.18
N ASN A 249 1.96 -11.84 0.81
CA ASN A 249 2.84 -11.51 1.92
C ASN A 249 3.16 -12.73 2.77
N ARG A 250 2.14 -13.57 3.05
CA ARG A 250 2.31 -14.81 3.81
C ARG A 250 3.23 -15.78 3.09
N GLU A 251 3.03 -16.02 1.79
CA GLU A 251 3.90 -16.87 0.96
C GLU A 251 5.35 -16.36 0.90
N ARG A 252 5.52 -15.03 0.86
CA ARG A 252 6.85 -14.41 0.97
C ARG A 252 7.48 -14.70 2.34
N TRP A 253 6.75 -14.52 3.44
CA TRP A 253 7.27 -14.79 4.78
C TRP A 253 7.60 -16.27 5.03
N GLU A 254 6.83 -17.20 4.44
CA GLU A 254 7.16 -18.64 4.45
C GLU A 254 8.48 -18.91 3.70
N ARG A 255 8.68 -18.31 2.51
CA ARG A 255 9.94 -18.43 1.75
C ARG A 255 11.15 -17.83 2.46
N GLU A 256 10.94 -16.73 3.18
CA GLU A 256 11.97 -16.05 3.98
C GLU A 256 12.22 -16.76 5.34
N GLY A 257 11.49 -17.84 5.65
CA GLY A 257 11.63 -18.58 6.91
C GLY A 257 11.13 -17.82 8.15
N ARG A 258 10.35 -16.74 7.96
CA ARG A 258 9.81 -15.91 9.05
C ARG A 258 8.62 -16.55 9.75
N ILE A 259 7.88 -17.42 9.06
CA ILE A 259 6.73 -18.15 9.59
C ILE A 259 6.76 -19.61 9.13
N ALA A 260 6.16 -20.49 9.92
CA ALA A 260 6.04 -21.90 9.58
C ALA A 260 5.16 -22.10 8.33
N PRO A 261 5.55 -23.03 7.43
CA PRO A 261 4.71 -23.37 6.28
C PRO A 261 3.35 -23.87 6.74
N THR A 262 2.28 -23.42 6.10
CA THR A 262 0.97 -24.09 6.24
C THR A 262 1.11 -25.56 5.87
N LYS A 263 0.72 -26.48 6.77
CA LYS A 263 0.57 -27.90 6.44
C LYS A 263 -0.34 -28.01 5.22
N LYS A 264 0.19 -28.44 4.08
CA LYS A 264 -0.63 -28.91 2.97
C LYS A 264 -1.31 -30.17 3.48
N ASN A 265 -2.62 -30.13 3.69
CA ASN A 265 -3.38 -31.36 3.75
C ASN A 265 -3.34 -31.92 2.34
N ASP A 266 -2.49 -32.93 2.14
CA ASP A 266 -2.53 -33.76 0.95
C ASP A 266 -3.94 -34.33 0.87
N ILE A 267 -4.70 -33.89 -0.13
CA ILE A 267 -5.96 -34.55 -0.49
C ILE A 267 -5.52 -35.88 -1.10
N GLU A 268 -5.65 -36.94 -0.30
CA GLU A 268 -5.50 -38.32 -0.76
C GLU A 268 -6.41 -38.55 -1.97
N LEU A 269 -5.81 -39.11 -3.02
CA LEU A 269 -6.41 -39.49 -4.30
C LEU A 269 -7.27 -40.75 -4.17
#